data_AF-A0A6N1Y9F4-F1
#
_entry.id   AF-A0A6N1Y9F4-F1
#
_cell.length_a   1.000
_cell.length_b   1.000
_cell.length_c   1.000
_cell.angle_alpha   90.00
_cell.angle_beta   90.00
_cell.angle_gamma   90.00
#
_symmetry.space_group_name_H-M   'P 1'
#
loop_
_entity.id
_entity.type
_entity.pdbx_description
1 polymer ?
#
loop_
_entity_poly.entity_id
_entity_poly.type
_entity_poly.pdbx_seq_one_letter_code
_entity_poly.pdbx_strand_id
1 'polypeptide(L)'
;MRKPFKVILTLCVLIAAISVIWYIKSYSETDQSRLTLFGNIDIRQVQLTFHDPEHIAQMYVKEGDQVTKGQLLAIQDLARFQYTLDSAQAKMDAQQQVVNRLLNGTRPEDIRRAKADVKSAQAEVAYTKKELQRLQSLVKKKLTSKESVDRARSEYIAAREKMHALQEQLDLAVIGPRKEDIAAAQAILKANESSLKLAKKVWQDGHLYAPSDGIIQDRILEPGDMANSQSPIYTLALVNPVWARVYVSEQDLGKIHQGMRAQIYSDSYPDKSYSGWVGYISPTAEFTPKAVETVELRTSLVYQVRVFACNAQNELRLGMPITVSIDLTATEDIKTKATSCTGSL
;
A
#
# COMPACT_ATOMS: atom_id res chain seq x y z
N MET A 1 -70.56 59.68 -41.47
CA MET A 1 -69.58 59.69 -40.35
C MET A 1 -69.16 58.26 -39.98
N ARG A 2 -68.11 57.69 -40.60
CA ARG A 2 -67.62 56.31 -40.32
C ARG A 2 -66.11 56.13 -40.56
N LYS A 3 -65.30 57.20 -40.44
CA LYS A 3 -63.85 57.17 -40.72
C LYS A 3 -62.90 57.05 -39.50
N PRO A 4 -63.25 57.38 -38.23
CA PRO A 4 -62.27 57.26 -37.14
C PRO A 4 -62.13 55.84 -36.56
N PHE A 5 -63.17 54.99 -36.69
CA PHE A 5 -63.16 53.65 -36.09
C PHE A 5 -62.15 52.68 -36.74
N LYS A 6 -61.97 52.77 -38.07
CA LYS A 6 -61.00 51.93 -38.78
C LYS A 6 -59.55 52.27 -38.40
N VAL A 7 -59.26 53.55 -38.15
CA VAL A 7 -57.90 54.01 -37.77
C VAL A 7 -57.54 53.54 -36.35
N ILE A 8 -58.50 53.60 -35.42
CA ILE A 8 -58.32 53.11 -34.04
C ILE A 8 -58.11 51.60 -34.03
N LEU A 9 -58.89 50.84 -34.81
CA LEU A 9 -58.74 49.39 -34.91
C LEU A 9 -57.36 48.98 -35.46
N THR A 10 -56.88 49.67 -36.51
CA THR A 10 -55.54 49.39 -37.06
C THR A 10 -54.42 49.73 -36.09
N LEU A 11 -54.58 50.79 -35.29
CA LEU A 11 -53.60 51.18 -34.28
C LEU A 11 -53.55 50.15 -33.14
N CYS A 12 -54.70 49.67 -32.66
CA CYS A 12 -54.77 48.63 -31.64
C CYS A 12 -54.16 47.30 -32.11
N VAL A 13 -54.39 46.90 -33.37
CA VAL A 13 -53.77 45.70 -33.95
C VAL A 13 -52.25 45.86 -34.07
N LEU A 14 -51.76 47.04 -34.44
CA LEU A 14 -50.33 47.35 -34.47
C LEU A 14 -49.70 47.31 -33.08
N ILE A 15 -50.35 47.88 -32.08
CA ILE A 15 -49.87 47.85 -30.68
C ILE A 15 -49.87 46.42 -30.14
N ALA A 16 -50.92 45.64 -30.42
CA ALA A 16 -50.99 44.23 -30.04
C ALA A 16 -49.90 43.39 -30.72
N ALA A 17 -49.63 43.65 -32.01
CA ALA A 17 -48.55 42.98 -32.74
C ALA A 17 -47.18 43.36 -32.17
N ILE A 18 -46.95 44.65 -31.85
CA ILE A 18 -45.71 45.12 -31.23
C ILE A 18 -45.54 44.52 -29.84
N SER A 19 -46.60 44.46 -29.02
CA SER A 19 -46.53 43.85 -27.69
C SER A 19 -46.29 42.33 -27.76
N VAL A 20 -46.86 41.65 -28.75
CA VAL A 20 -46.62 40.21 -28.98
C VAL A 20 -45.19 39.97 -29.47
N ILE A 21 -44.68 40.80 -30.39
CA ILE A 21 -43.28 40.74 -30.84
C ILE A 21 -42.32 41.03 -29.67
N TRP A 22 -42.62 42.02 -28.82
CA TRP A 22 -41.81 42.34 -27.65
C TRP A 22 -41.87 41.23 -26.59
N TYR A 23 -43.05 40.64 -26.37
CA TYR A 23 -43.24 39.51 -25.46
C TYR A 23 -42.48 38.27 -25.94
N ILE A 24 -42.59 37.93 -27.24
CA ILE A 24 -41.86 36.81 -27.85
C ILE A 24 -40.34 37.07 -27.81
N LYS A 25 -39.90 38.31 -28.05
CA LYS A 25 -38.47 38.66 -28.04
C LYS A 25 -37.90 38.70 -26.61
N SER A 26 -38.69 39.10 -25.60
CA SER A 26 -38.28 39.07 -24.20
C SER A 26 -38.20 37.65 -23.62
N TYR A 27 -38.93 36.69 -24.21
CA TYR A 27 -38.88 35.28 -23.82
C TYR A 27 -37.75 34.50 -24.53
N SER A 28 -37.14 35.08 -25.59
CA SER A 28 -36.11 34.41 -26.40
C SER A 28 -34.69 34.89 -26.14
N GLU A 29 -34.44 35.75 -25.14
CA GLU A 29 -33.09 35.94 -24.61
C GLU A 29 -32.75 34.75 -23.70
N THR A 30 -32.52 33.60 -24.33
CA THR A 30 -31.80 32.48 -23.71
C THR A 30 -30.46 33.04 -23.27
N ASP A 31 -30.29 33.12 -21.96
CA ASP A 31 -29.11 33.60 -21.23
C ASP A 31 -27.81 33.03 -21.82
N GLN A 32 -27.21 33.70 -22.82
CA GLN A 32 -25.98 33.27 -23.49
C GLN A 32 -24.78 33.24 -22.54
N SER A 33 -24.94 33.74 -21.31
CA SER A 33 -23.93 33.73 -20.27
C SER A 33 -23.78 32.37 -19.56
N ARG A 34 -24.73 31.44 -19.73
CA ARG A 34 -24.72 30.15 -19.01
C ARG A 34 -24.92 28.96 -19.94
N LEU A 35 -24.09 27.94 -19.74
CA LEU A 35 -24.23 26.63 -20.39
C LEU A 35 -24.88 25.66 -19.41
N THR A 36 -26.05 25.14 -19.78
CA THR A 36 -26.79 24.15 -18.99
C THR A 36 -26.59 22.76 -19.60
N LEU A 37 -26.04 21.84 -18.83
CA LEU A 37 -25.78 20.46 -19.21
C LEU A 37 -26.58 19.51 -18.32
N PHE A 38 -27.02 18.39 -18.88
CA PHE A 38 -27.77 17.38 -18.16
C PHE A 38 -26.93 16.10 -18.03
N GLY A 39 -27.13 15.38 -16.93
CA GLY A 39 -26.46 14.11 -16.71
C GLY A 39 -26.76 13.53 -15.36
N ASN A 40 -25.90 12.63 -14.89
CA ASN A 40 -26.11 11.88 -13.66
C ASN A 40 -24.87 11.99 -12.75
N ILE A 41 -25.07 11.87 -11.45
CA ILE A 41 -23.99 11.68 -10.49
C ILE A 41 -23.39 10.29 -10.65
N ASP A 42 -22.08 10.22 -10.56
CA ASP A 42 -21.30 9.01 -10.64
C ASP A 42 -20.20 9.07 -9.57
N ILE A 43 -19.84 7.90 -9.04
CA ILE A 43 -19.07 7.73 -7.80
C ILE A 43 -17.96 6.73 -8.06
N ARG A 44 -16.76 7.06 -7.60
CA ARG A 44 -15.64 6.10 -7.63
C ARG A 44 -15.93 4.95 -6.68
N GLN A 45 -15.73 3.75 -7.18
CA GLN A 45 -15.83 2.53 -6.37
C GLN A 45 -14.44 1.92 -6.21
N VAL A 46 -14.20 1.34 -5.05
CA VAL A 46 -13.02 0.52 -4.76
C VAL A 46 -13.48 -0.86 -4.35
N GLN A 47 -13.03 -1.87 -5.07
CA GLN A 47 -13.29 -3.27 -4.72
C GLN A 47 -12.26 -3.70 -3.65
N LEU A 48 -12.75 -4.10 -2.48
CA LEU A 48 -11.91 -4.53 -1.37
C LEU A 48 -11.78 -6.04 -1.37
N THR A 49 -10.55 -6.55 -1.38
CA THR A 49 -10.22 -7.98 -1.39
C THR A 49 -9.25 -8.31 -0.26
N PHE A 50 -9.21 -9.57 0.14
CA PHE A 50 -8.10 -10.11 0.94
C PHE A 50 -6.95 -10.53 0.04
N HIS A 51 -5.72 -10.43 0.51
CA HIS A 51 -4.55 -10.83 -0.28
C HIS A 51 -4.42 -12.35 -0.37
N ASP A 52 -4.40 -13.02 0.78
CA ASP A 52 -4.22 -14.45 0.91
C ASP A 52 -5.56 -15.19 0.99
N PRO A 53 -5.63 -16.41 0.43
CA PRO A 53 -6.85 -17.20 0.44
C PRO A 53 -7.12 -17.81 1.82
N GLU A 54 -8.24 -17.44 2.44
CA GLU A 54 -8.72 -17.99 3.71
C GLU A 54 -10.21 -17.67 3.93
N HIS A 55 -10.88 -18.47 4.77
CA HIS A 55 -12.30 -18.26 5.11
C HIS A 55 -12.52 -16.95 5.86
N ILE A 56 -13.63 -16.27 5.58
CA ILE A 56 -14.05 -15.09 6.34
C ILE A 56 -14.57 -15.56 7.70
N ALA A 57 -13.93 -15.11 8.77
CA ALA A 57 -14.39 -15.38 10.14
C ALA A 57 -15.48 -14.40 10.57
N GLN A 58 -15.26 -13.10 10.31
CA GLN A 58 -16.12 -12.03 10.82
C GLN A 58 -16.19 -10.85 9.86
N MET A 59 -17.35 -10.19 9.84
CA MET A 59 -17.64 -9.00 9.05
C MET A 59 -18.32 -7.97 9.97
N TYR A 60 -17.72 -6.78 10.07
CA TYR A 60 -18.09 -5.76 11.06
C TYR A 60 -19.03 -4.68 10.51
N VAL A 61 -19.19 -4.62 9.19
CA VAL A 61 -19.99 -3.60 8.50
C VAL A 61 -20.98 -4.26 7.54
N LYS A 62 -22.02 -3.51 7.19
CA LYS A 62 -23.11 -3.90 6.29
C LYS A 62 -23.24 -2.86 5.18
N GLU A 63 -24.03 -3.19 4.15
CA GLU A 63 -24.35 -2.23 3.10
C GLU A 63 -25.02 -0.98 3.69
N GLY A 64 -24.59 0.18 3.22
CA GLY A 64 -25.03 1.50 3.68
C GLY A 64 -24.22 2.07 4.85
N ASP A 65 -23.37 1.28 5.52
CA ASP A 65 -22.54 1.79 6.62
C ASP A 65 -21.49 2.79 6.11
N GLN A 66 -21.36 3.90 6.83
CA GLN A 66 -20.26 4.85 6.63
C GLN A 66 -19.02 4.33 7.33
N VAL A 67 -17.89 4.37 6.64
CA VAL A 67 -16.60 3.91 7.16
C VAL A 67 -15.55 5.00 7.03
N THR A 68 -14.65 5.05 8.00
CA THR A 68 -13.49 5.96 7.98
C THR A 68 -12.23 5.21 7.58
N LYS A 69 -11.25 5.91 7.01
CA LYS A 69 -9.92 5.38 6.69
C LYS A 69 -9.31 4.68 7.91
N GLY A 70 -8.86 3.44 7.72
CA GLY A 70 -8.25 2.62 8.77
C GLY A 70 -9.25 1.91 9.68
N GLN A 71 -10.56 2.03 9.45
CA GLN A 71 -11.57 1.23 10.17
C GLN A 71 -11.49 -0.24 9.74
N LEU A 72 -11.57 -1.14 10.72
CA LEU A 72 -11.62 -2.59 10.50
C LEU A 72 -12.99 -2.99 9.93
N LEU A 73 -12.98 -3.71 8.82
CA LEU A 73 -14.19 -4.09 8.06
C LEU A 73 -14.51 -5.58 8.15
N ALA A 74 -13.48 -6.42 8.09
CA ALA A 74 -13.61 -7.87 8.14
C ALA A 74 -12.30 -8.52 8.61
N ILE A 75 -12.40 -9.76 9.10
CA ILE A 75 -11.28 -10.60 9.52
C ILE A 75 -11.45 -12.00 8.92
N GLN A 76 -10.38 -12.56 8.36
CA GLN A 76 -10.28 -13.97 7.97
C GLN A 76 -9.97 -14.88 9.16
N ASP A 77 -10.12 -16.20 9.02
CA ASP A 77 -9.62 -17.14 10.02
C ASP A 77 -8.09 -17.00 10.17
N LEU A 78 -7.66 -16.50 11.32
CA LEU A 78 -6.25 -16.20 11.57
C LEU A 78 -5.45 -17.39 12.10
N ALA A 79 -6.09 -18.53 12.40
CA ALA A 79 -5.40 -19.64 13.08
C ALA A 79 -4.19 -20.13 12.28
N ARG A 80 -4.36 -20.34 10.97
CA ARG A 80 -3.28 -20.78 10.07
C ARG A 80 -2.18 -19.73 9.93
N PHE A 81 -2.55 -18.45 9.82
CA PHE A 81 -1.58 -17.35 9.76
C PHE A 81 -0.78 -17.23 11.06
N GLN A 82 -1.43 -17.43 12.21
CA GLN A 82 -0.79 -17.43 13.52
C GLN A 82 0.22 -18.57 13.64
N TYR A 83 -0.13 -19.80 13.27
CA TYR A 83 0.82 -20.92 13.30
C TYR A 83 2.05 -20.68 12.41
N THR A 84 1.86 -20.02 11.27
CA THR A 84 2.95 -19.65 10.36
C THR A 84 3.86 -18.59 10.99
N LEU A 85 3.27 -17.60 11.65
CA LEU A 85 3.99 -16.58 12.41
C LEU A 85 4.80 -17.19 13.56
N ASP A 86 4.19 -18.06 14.36
CA ASP A 86 4.83 -18.74 15.49
C ASP A 86 5.99 -19.63 15.03
N SER A 87 5.81 -20.36 13.92
CA SER A 87 6.85 -21.19 13.31
C SER A 87 8.03 -20.34 12.81
N ALA A 88 7.76 -19.20 12.19
CA ALA A 88 8.81 -18.28 11.73
C ALA A 88 9.57 -17.65 12.91
N GLN A 89 8.85 -17.28 13.98
CA GLN A 89 9.45 -16.76 15.22
C GLN A 89 10.38 -17.80 15.86
N ALA A 90 9.91 -19.03 16.04
CA ALA A 90 10.70 -20.11 16.62
C ALA A 90 11.99 -20.40 15.81
N LYS A 91 11.92 -20.34 14.47
CA LYS A 91 13.10 -20.50 13.60
C LYS A 91 14.10 -19.35 13.76
N MET A 92 13.62 -18.11 13.90
CA MET A 92 14.48 -16.96 14.17
C MET A 92 15.17 -17.11 15.54
N ASP A 93 14.40 -17.45 16.58
CA ASP A 93 14.91 -17.61 17.94
C ASP A 93 15.95 -18.73 18.04
N ALA A 94 15.68 -19.88 17.41
CA ALA A 94 16.63 -20.99 17.35
C ALA A 94 17.95 -20.58 16.68
N GLN A 95 17.87 -19.85 15.56
CA GLN A 95 19.06 -19.37 14.85
C GLN A 95 19.80 -18.30 15.64
N GLN A 96 19.09 -17.44 16.38
CA GLN A 96 19.71 -16.47 17.28
C GLN A 96 20.57 -17.17 18.34
N GLN A 97 20.12 -18.30 18.88
CA GLN A 97 20.93 -19.10 19.82
C GLN A 97 22.18 -19.70 19.16
N VAL A 98 22.10 -20.08 17.88
CA VAL A 98 23.29 -20.53 17.13
C VAL A 98 24.31 -19.40 16.99
N VAL A 99 23.87 -18.19 16.63
CA VAL A 99 24.75 -17.02 16.53
C VAL A 99 25.37 -16.70 17.89
N ASN A 100 24.57 -16.66 18.96
CA ASN A 100 25.05 -16.40 20.31
C ASN A 100 26.09 -17.43 20.75
N ARG A 101 25.87 -18.71 20.44
CA ARG A 101 26.84 -19.79 20.72
C ARG A 101 28.16 -19.57 19.99
N LEU A 102 28.14 -19.10 18.74
CA LEU A 102 29.36 -18.83 17.97
C LEU A 102 30.07 -17.57 18.47
N LEU A 103 29.33 -16.52 18.85
CA LEU A 103 29.91 -15.29 19.40
C LEU A 103 30.55 -15.50 20.78
N ASN A 104 29.95 -16.35 21.61
CA ASN A 104 30.52 -16.73 22.91
C ASN A 104 31.80 -17.57 22.77
N GLY A 105 32.04 -18.14 21.59
CA GLY A 105 33.25 -18.91 21.28
C GLY A 105 33.35 -20.23 22.04
N THR A 106 34.59 -20.67 22.25
CA THR A 106 34.90 -21.91 22.96
C THR A 106 34.57 -21.78 24.45
N ARG A 107 34.01 -22.85 25.04
CA ARG A 107 33.65 -22.85 26.45
C ARG A 107 34.89 -22.66 27.34
N PRO A 108 34.80 -21.89 28.43
CA PRO A 108 35.91 -21.72 29.37
C PRO A 108 36.44 -23.05 29.95
N GLU A 109 35.57 -24.04 30.12
CA GLU A 109 35.90 -25.39 30.59
C GLU A 109 36.86 -26.10 29.63
N ASP A 110 36.63 -25.97 28.32
CA ASP A 110 37.45 -26.60 27.28
C ASP A 110 38.81 -25.91 27.18
N ILE A 111 38.85 -24.58 27.30
CA ILE A 111 40.11 -23.81 27.37
C ILE A 111 40.91 -24.20 28.63
N ARG A 112 40.26 -24.37 29.79
CA ARG A 112 40.94 -24.82 31.02
C ARG A 112 41.53 -26.21 30.87
N ARG A 113 40.82 -27.14 30.21
CA ARG A 113 41.32 -28.48 29.90
C ARG A 113 42.56 -28.41 29.00
N ALA A 114 42.48 -27.71 27.87
CA ALA A 114 43.61 -27.56 26.95
C ALA A 114 44.84 -26.93 27.64
N LYS A 115 44.64 -25.94 28.51
CA LYS A 115 45.73 -25.36 29.34
C LYS A 115 46.36 -26.38 30.28
N ALA A 116 45.56 -27.25 30.90
CA ALA A 116 46.07 -28.30 31.77
C ALA A 116 46.89 -29.35 30.99
N ASP A 117 46.46 -29.70 29.79
CA ASP A 117 47.16 -30.63 28.90
C ASP A 117 48.53 -30.07 28.47
N VAL A 118 48.59 -28.80 28.07
CA VAL A 118 49.85 -28.10 27.79
C VAL A 118 50.77 -28.10 29.02
N LYS A 119 50.24 -27.80 30.20
CA LYS A 119 51.02 -27.79 31.45
C LYS A 119 51.60 -29.17 31.78
N SER A 120 50.82 -30.23 31.55
CA SER A 120 51.27 -31.61 31.73
C SER A 120 52.40 -31.96 30.75
N ALA A 121 52.23 -31.63 29.46
CA ALA A 121 53.26 -31.86 28.45
C ALA A 121 54.53 -31.02 28.71
N GLN A 122 54.40 -29.81 29.24
CA GLN A 122 55.53 -28.98 29.64
C GLN A 122 56.34 -29.63 30.77
N ALA A 123 55.68 -30.27 31.74
CA ALA A 123 56.35 -31.01 32.81
C ALA A 123 57.12 -32.22 32.25
N GLU A 124 56.54 -32.94 31.28
CA GLU A 124 57.18 -34.06 30.60
C GLU A 124 58.44 -33.64 29.82
N VAL A 125 58.37 -32.53 29.09
CA VAL A 125 59.53 -31.92 28.41
C VAL A 125 60.62 -31.56 29.42
N ALA A 126 60.26 -30.99 30.57
CA ALA A 126 61.22 -30.63 31.61
C ALA A 126 61.91 -31.86 32.22
N TYR A 127 61.17 -32.95 32.42
CA TYR A 127 61.68 -34.23 32.92
C TYR A 127 62.67 -34.86 31.92
N THR A 128 62.23 -35.10 30.68
CA THR A 128 63.04 -35.71 29.61
C THR A 128 64.27 -34.88 29.26
N LYS A 129 64.19 -33.55 29.33
CA LYS A 129 65.35 -32.66 29.16
C LYS A 129 66.40 -32.86 30.24
N LYS A 130 65.98 -32.92 31.51
CA LYS A 130 66.89 -33.17 32.64
C LYS A 130 67.54 -34.55 32.52
N GLU A 131 66.77 -35.55 32.11
CA GLU A 131 67.28 -36.90 31.91
C GLU A 131 68.31 -36.98 30.79
N LEU A 132 68.04 -36.36 29.64
CA LEU A 132 69.00 -36.22 28.55
C LEU A 132 70.30 -35.54 29.01
N GLN A 133 70.19 -34.43 29.74
CA GLN A 133 71.35 -33.71 30.29
C GLN A 133 72.17 -34.59 31.25
N ARG A 134 71.47 -35.35 32.11
CA ARG A 134 72.09 -36.30 33.04
C ARG A 134 72.86 -37.38 32.30
N LEU A 135 72.23 -38.06 31.34
CA LEU A 135 72.86 -39.13 30.55
C LEU A 135 74.02 -38.61 29.69
N GLN A 136 73.90 -37.42 29.09
CA GLN A 136 75.00 -36.77 28.37
C GLN A 136 76.22 -36.55 29.26
N SER A 137 76.01 -36.16 30.52
CA SER A 137 77.11 -35.99 31.48
C SER A 137 77.78 -37.32 31.87
N LEU A 138 77.00 -38.40 31.96
CA LEU A 138 77.47 -39.75 32.30
C LEU A 138 78.24 -40.41 31.14
N VAL A 139 77.83 -40.21 29.88
CA VAL A 139 78.58 -40.72 28.72
C VAL A 139 79.96 -40.10 28.63
N LYS A 140 80.10 -38.80 28.91
CA LYS A 140 81.42 -38.11 28.96
C LYS A 140 82.35 -38.73 30.00
N LYS A 141 81.79 -39.26 31.09
CA LYS A 141 82.51 -39.98 32.15
C LYS A 141 82.66 -41.49 31.86
N LYS A 142 82.22 -41.98 30.69
CA LYS A 142 82.20 -43.40 30.29
C LYS A 142 81.35 -44.30 31.22
N LEU A 143 80.32 -43.75 31.87
CA LEU A 143 79.46 -44.46 32.82
C LEU A 143 78.15 -44.97 32.21
N THR A 144 77.88 -44.71 30.93
CA THR A 144 76.70 -45.20 30.20
C THR A 144 76.97 -45.30 28.69
N SER A 145 76.08 -45.96 27.94
CA SER A 145 76.22 -46.20 26.49
C SER A 145 75.76 -45.00 25.65
N LYS A 146 76.29 -44.85 24.44
CA LYS A 146 75.81 -43.85 23.46
C LYS A 146 74.34 -44.07 23.10
N GLU A 147 73.93 -45.32 22.93
CA GLU A 147 72.54 -45.71 22.66
C GLU A 147 71.55 -45.15 23.71
N SER A 148 71.94 -45.12 24.99
CA SER A 148 71.10 -44.57 26.05
C SER A 148 70.87 -43.06 25.89
N VAL A 149 71.88 -42.31 25.46
CA VAL A 149 71.74 -40.88 25.16
C VAL A 149 70.91 -40.66 23.90
N ASP A 150 71.07 -41.48 22.86
CA ASP A 150 70.29 -41.37 21.63
C ASP A 150 68.80 -41.69 21.87
N ARG A 151 68.49 -42.66 22.74
CA ARG A 151 67.12 -42.94 23.20
C ARG A 151 66.54 -41.74 23.97
N ALA A 152 67.23 -41.24 24.99
CA ALA A 152 66.76 -40.09 25.77
C ALA A 152 66.63 -38.81 24.94
N ARG A 153 67.50 -38.63 23.92
CA ARG A 153 67.38 -37.53 22.95
C ARG A 153 66.10 -37.67 22.13
N SER A 154 65.80 -38.88 21.66
CA SER A 154 64.58 -39.17 20.90
C SER A 154 63.33 -38.94 21.76
N GLU A 155 63.34 -39.37 23.02
CA GLU A 155 62.24 -39.14 23.98
C GLU A 155 62.02 -37.64 24.26
N TYR A 156 63.10 -36.87 24.47
CA TYR A 156 63.01 -35.41 24.64
C TYR A 156 62.43 -34.73 23.39
N ILE A 157 62.86 -35.12 22.19
CA ILE A 157 62.33 -34.58 20.93
C ILE A 157 60.84 -34.92 20.84
N ALA A 158 60.43 -36.16 21.06
CA ALA A 158 59.04 -36.57 21.01
C ALA A 158 58.17 -35.82 22.03
N ALA A 159 58.64 -35.64 23.27
CA ALA A 159 57.95 -34.86 24.29
C ALA A 159 57.78 -33.39 23.89
N ARG A 160 58.81 -32.80 23.27
CA ARG A 160 58.78 -31.41 22.79
C ARG A 160 57.77 -31.23 21.65
N GLU A 161 57.76 -32.11 20.66
CA GLU A 161 56.79 -32.03 19.56
C GLU A 161 55.36 -32.26 20.05
N LYS A 162 55.16 -33.12 21.05
CA LYS A 162 53.86 -33.30 21.70
C LYS A 162 53.40 -32.04 22.43
N MET A 163 54.28 -31.36 23.16
CA MET A 163 53.96 -30.09 23.80
C MET A 163 53.57 -29.04 22.74
N HIS A 164 54.32 -28.94 21.64
CA HIS A 164 54.02 -28.02 20.55
C HIS A 164 52.64 -28.28 19.96
N ALA A 165 52.30 -29.54 19.65
CA ALA A 165 50.99 -29.90 19.12
C ALA A 165 49.84 -29.52 20.08
N LEU A 166 50.01 -29.71 21.39
CA LEU A 166 49.01 -29.32 22.39
C LEU A 166 48.90 -27.80 22.56
N GLN A 167 50.00 -27.07 22.37
CA GLN A 167 49.98 -25.61 22.38
C GLN A 167 49.16 -25.07 21.20
N GLU A 168 49.39 -25.59 20.00
CA GLU A 168 48.59 -25.23 18.81
C GLU A 168 47.10 -25.55 19.01
N GLN A 169 46.78 -26.68 19.66
CA GLN A 169 45.40 -27.02 20.00
C GLN A 169 44.78 -26.02 20.99
N LEU A 170 45.54 -25.58 22.00
CA LEU A 170 45.10 -24.53 22.92
C LEU A 170 44.89 -23.20 22.19
N ASP A 171 45.80 -22.83 21.29
CA ASP A 171 45.72 -21.57 20.54
C ASP A 171 44.48 -21.55 19.64
N LEU A 172 44.18 -22.66 18.94
CA LEU A 172 42.93 -22.84 18.19
C LEU A 172 41.69 -22.73 19.08
N ALA A 173 41.72 -23.33 20.27
CA ALA A 173 40.60 -23.25 21.22
C ALA A 173 40.38 -21.81 21.72
N VAL A 174 41.44 -21.02 21.90
CA VAL A 174 41.38 -19.61 22.31
C VAL A 174 40.91 -18.70 21.18
N ILE A 175 41.31 -18.96 19.93
CA ILE A 175 40.83 -18.23 18.74
C ILE A 175 39.31 -18.41 18.57
N GLY A 176 38.82 -19.64 18.79
CA GLY A 176 37.40 -19.94 18.69
C GLY A 176 36.89 -20.05 17.24
N PRO A 177 35.57 -19.86 17.03
CA PRO A 177 34.95 -19.99 15.71
C PRO A 177 35.50 -19.01 14.68
N ARG A 178 35.49 -19.42 13.41
CA ARG A 178 35.97 -18.58 12.33
C ARG A 178 35.00 -17.44 12.05
N LYS A 179 35.51 -16.33 11.52
CA LYS A 179 34.69 -15.15 11.18
C LYS A 179 33.67 -15.48 10.09
N GLU A 180 34.05 -16.36 9.16
CA GLU A 180 33.22 -16.87 8.07
C GLU A 180 32.02 -17.65 8.61
N ASP A 181 32.21 -18.48 9.65
CA ASP A 181 31.13 -19.25 10.28
C ASP A 181 30.14 -18.34 10.99
N ILE A 182 30.64 -17.32 11.70
CA ILE A 182 29.81 -16.30 12.36
C ILE A 182 29.01 -15.51 11.31
N ALA A 183 29.68 -15.05 10.25
CA ALA A 183 29.03 -14.30 9.18
C ALA A 183 27.96 -15.12 8.45
N ALA A 184 28.21 -16.40 8.18
CA ALA A 184 27.24 -17.32 7.60
C ALA A 184 26.02 -17.50 8.53
N ALA A 185 26.25 -17.72 9.82
CA ALA A 185 25.16 -17.86 10.80
C ALA A 185 24.33 -16.58 10.94
N GLN A 186 24.97 -15.41 10.89
CA GLN A 186 24.29 -14.10 10.90
C GLN A 186 23.47 -13.88 9.63
N ALA A 187 23.98 -14.31 8.46
CA ALA A 187 23.22 -14.22 7.21
C ALA A 187 21.95 -15.08 7.25
N ILE A 188 22.03 -16.29 7.81
CA ILE A 188 20.86 -17.16 8.02
C ILE A 188 19.88 -16.52 9.02
N LEU A 189 20.38 -15.91 10.10
CA LEU A 189 19.53 -15.18 11.05
C LEU A 189 18.75 -14.06 10.36
N LYS A 190 19.43 -13.24 9.54
CA LYS A 190 18.80 -12.17 8.77
C LYS A 190 17.76 -12.67 7.78
N ALA A 191 17.98 -13.85 7.18
CA ALA A 191 16.98 -14.50 6.34
C ALA A 191 15.74 -14.89 7.15
N ASN A 192 15.93 -15.51 8.32
CA ASN A 192 14.83 -15.89 9.22
C ASN A 192 14.06 -14.67 9.76
N GLU A 193 14.74 -13.58 10.10
CA GLU A 193 14.10 -12.30 10.46
C GLU A 193 13.21 -11.77 9.33
N SER A 194 13.67 -11.91 8.07
CA SER A 194 12.90 -11.48 6.90
C SER A 194 11.67 -12.38 6.69
N SER A 195 11.82 -13.70 6.88
CA SER A 195 10.70 -14.64 6.87
C SER A 195 9.67 -14.34 7.97
N LEU A 196 10.12 -13.98 9.17
CA LEU A 196 9.25 -13.56 10.27
C LEU A 196 8.47 -12.28 9.91
N LYS A 197 9.15 -11.28 9.32
CA LYS A 197 8.48 -10.05 8.86
C LYS A 197 7.40 -10.34 7.82
N LEU A 198 7.67 -11.25 6.87
CA LEU A 198 6.69 -11.67 5.88
C LEU A 198 5.50 -12.39 6.53
N ALA A 199 5.75 -13.36 7.42
CA ALA A 199 4.69 -14.07 8.14
C ALA A 199 3.82 -13.11 8.97
N LYS A 200 4.44 -12.12 9.61
CA LYS A 200 3.71 -11.06 10.33
C LYS A 200 2.85 -10.22 9.41
N LYS A 201 3.35 -9.88 8.21
CA LYS A 201 2.61 -9.12 7.21
C LYS A 201 1.39 -9.90 6.71
N VAL A 202 1.55 -11.18 6.40
CA VAL A 202 0.44 -12.07 6.02
C VAL A 202 -0.62 -12.16 7.13
N TRP A 203 -0.21 -12.30 8.39
CA TRP A 203 -1.16 -12.28 9.52
C TRP A 203 -1.91 -10.95 9.64
N GLN A 204 -1.23 -9.82 9.41
CA GLN A 204 -1.87 -8.50 9.36
C GLN A 204 -2.83 -8.37 8.17
N ASP A 205 -2.49 -8.95 7.02
CA ASP A 205 -3.31 -8.94 5.81
C ASP A 205 -4.58 -9.79 5.93
N GLY A 206 -4.65 -10.69 6.91
CA GLY A 206 -5.89 -11.34 7.35
C GLY A 206 -6.92 -10.39 7.98
N HIS A 207 -6.57 -9.11 8.17
CA HIS A 207 -7.48 -8.05 8.62
C HIS A 207 -7.70 -7.05 7.48
N LEU A 208 -8.95 -6.85 7.07
CA LEU A 208 -9.29 -5.88 6.04
C LEU A 208 -9.66 -4.54 6.67
N TYR A 209 -8.94 -3.48 6.28
CA TYR A 209 -9.21 -2.11 6.69
C TYR A 209 -9.69 -1.25 5.51
N ALA A 210 -10.49 -0.23 5.81
CA ALA A 210 -10.91 0.75 4.82
C ALA A 210 -9.71 1.61 4.33
N PRO A 211 -9.42 1.69 3.02
CA PRO A 211 -8.31 2.49 2.50
C PRO A 211 -8.55 4.01 2.55
N SER A 212 -9.81 4.41 2.62
CA SER A 212 -10.28 5.81 2.67
C SER A 212 -11.67 5.87 3.28
N ASP A 213 -12.14 7.08 3.59
CA ASP A 213 -13.52 7.30 3.98
C ASP A 213 -14.48 6.96 2.83
N GLY A 214 -15.65 6.43 3.15
CA GLY A 214 -16.64 6.04 2.15
C GLY A 214 -17.87 5.36 2.73
N ILE A 215 -18.68 4.80 1.85
CA ILE A 215 -19.89 4.03 2.20
C ILE A 215 -19.74 2.63 1.61
N ILE A 216 -20.05 1.60 2.40
CA ILE A 216 -20.12 0.23 1.89
C ILE A 216 -21.33 0.13 0.96
N GLN A 217 -21.08 -0.02 -0.34
CA GLN A 217 -22.14 -0.13 -1.34
C GLN A 217 -22.70 -1.54 -1.39
N ASP A 218 -21.80 -2.52 -1.56
CA ASP A 218 -22.17 -3.92 -1.70
C ASP A 218 -21.36 -4.76 -0.72
N ARG A 219 -22.01 -5.75 -0.12
CA ARG A 219 -21.38 -6.86 0.59
C ARG A 219 -21.53 -8.10 -0.28
N ILE A 220 -20.40 -8.59 -0.77
CA ILE A 220 -20.36 -9.58 -1.86
C ILE A 220 -20.20 -11.00 -1.30
N LEU A 221 -19.41 -11.15 -0.24
CA LEU A 221 -19.18 -12.42 0.45
C LEU A 221 -19.74 -12.39 1.88
N GLU A 222 -19.96 -13.56 2.46
CA GLU A 222 -20.46 -13.77 3.81
C GLU A 222 -19.45 -14.52 4.71
N PRO A 223 -19.58 -14.44 6.05
CA PRO A 223 -18.80 -15.27 6.95
C PRO A 223 -18.95 -16.76 6.61
N GLY A 224 -17.82 -17.46 6.50
CA GLY A 224 -17.73 -18.83 6.02
C GLY A 224 -17.32 -18.95 4.55
N ASP A 225 -17.49 -17.92 3.73
CA ASP A 225 -17.02 -17.93 2.34
C ASP A 225 -15.49 -17.88 2.28
N MET A 226 -14.94 -18.45 1.21
CA MET A 226 -13.51 -18.38 0.91
C MET A 226 -13.19 -17.05 0.24
N ALA A 227 -12.45 -16.17 0.92
CA ALA A 227 -11.96 -14.93 0.33
C ALA A 227 -10.59 -15.12 -0.32
N ASN A 228 -10.30 -14.37 -1.39
CA ASN A 228 -9.01 -14.35 -2.08
C ASN A 228 -8.84 -13.01 -2.85
N SER A 229 -7.69 -12.81 -3.49
CA SER A 229 -7.35 -11.56 -4.19
C SER A 229 -8.15 -11.28 -5.47
N GLN A 230 -8.87 -12.27 -5.99
CA GLN A 230 -9.70 -12.15 -7.20
C GLN A 230 -11.18 -11.91 -6.89
N SER A 231 -11.60 -12.19 -5.65
CA SER A 231 -13.00 -12.16 -5.23
C SER A 231 -13.20 -11.00 -4.25
N PRO A 232 -13.80 -9.88 -4.68
CA PRO A 232 -14.07 -8.76 -3.80
C PRO A 232 -15.08 -9.15 -2.72
N ILE A 233 -14.86 -8.65 -1.50
CA ILE A 233 -15.75 -8.92 -0.37
C ILE A 233 -16.68 -7.72 -0.11
N TYR A 234 -16.20 -6.51 -0.39
CA TYR A 234 -16.97 -5.28 -0.32
C TYR A 234 -16.70 -4.40 -1.54
N THR A 235 -17.72 -3.64 -1.95
CA THR A 235 -17.55 -2.47 -2.81
C THR A 235 -17.63 -1.22 -1.95
N LEU A 236 -16.55 -0.44 -1.87
CA LEU A 236 -16.51 0.84 -1.16
C LEU A 236 -16.77 2.00 -2.13
N ALA A 237 -17.84 2.77 -1.90
CA ALA A 237 -18.14 3.98 -2.64
C ALA A 237 -17.42 5.19 -2.01
N LEU A 238 -16.60 5.87 -2.81
CA LEU A 238 -15.87 7.08 -2.41
C LEU A 238 -16.76 8.31 -2.60
N VAL A 239 -17.58 8.59 -1.60
CA VAL A 239 -18.67 9.57 -1.68
C VAL A 239 -18.22 11.03 -1.62
N ASN A 240 -16.93 11.34 -1.42
CA ASN A 240 -16.45 12.72 -1.41
C ASN A 240 -15.00 12.83 -1.96
N PRO A 241 -14.75 13.54 -3.06
CA PRO A 241 -15.73 14.14 -3.97
C PRO A 241 -16.47 13.10 -4.83
N VAL A 242 -17.69 13.44 -5.25
CA VAL A 242 -18.40 12.79 -6.36
C VAL A 242 -18.16 13.55 -7.67
N TRP A 243 -18.58 12.99 -8.81
CA TRP A 243 -18.64 13.75 -10.05
C TRP A 243 -20.00 13.62 -10.74
N ALA A 244 -20.44 14.70 -11.38
CA ALA A 244 -21.49 14.67 -12.38
C ALA A 244 -20.89 14.28 -13.73
N ARG A 245 -21.42 13.20 -14.32
CA ARG A 245 -21.18 12.80 -15.71
C ARG A 245 -22.19 13.53 -16.58
N VAL A 246 -21.74 14.57 -17.27
CA VAL A 246 -22.54 15.35 -18.22
C VAL A 246 -21.91 15.30 -19.61
N TYR A 247 -22.66 15.73 -20.61
CA TYR A 247 -22.24 15.69 -22.01
C TYR A 247 -22.34 17.09 -22.61
N VAL A 248 -21.27 17.57 -23.25
CA VAL A 248 -21.24 18.85 -23.96
C VAL A 248 -21.23 18.60 -25.47
N SER A 249 -21.93 19.45 -26.23
CA SER A 249 -21.90 19.41 -27.69
C SER A 249 -20.54 19.88 -28.23
N GLU A 250 -20.15 19.46 -29.42
CA GLU A 250 -18.94 19.98 -30.09
C GLU A 250 -18.96 21.52 -30.22
N GLN A 251 -20.14 22.10 -30.49
CA GLN A 251 -20.30 23.54 -30.67
C GLN A 251 -20.02 24.34 -29.40
N ASP A 252 -20.29 23.75 -28.23
CA ASP A 252 -20.07 24.37 -26.93
C ASP A 252 -18.73 23.97 -26.29
N LEU A 253 -18.02 22.99 -26.87
CA LEU A 253 -16.75 22.48 -26.34
C LEU A 253 -15.70 23.60 -26.20
N GLY A 254 -15.61 24.50 -27.18
CA GLY A 254 -14.68 25.63 -27.16
C GLY A 254 -15.00 26.70 -26.11
N LYS A 255 -16.19 26.64 -25.49
CA LYS A 255 -16.63 27.59 -24.47
C LYS A 255 -16.29 27.14 -23.05
N ILE A 256 -15.89 25.88 -22.87
CA ILE A 256 -15.56 25.32 -21.55
C ILE A 256 -14.09 24.90 -21.47
N HIS A 257 -13.51 25.02 -20.28
CA HIS A 257 -12.17 24.53 -19.99
C HIS A 257 -12.09 23.93 -18.58
N GLN A 258 -11.04 23.14 -18.34
CA GLN A 258 -10.79 22.59 -17.01
C GLN A 258 -10.60 23.72 -15.98
N GLY A 259 -11.11 23.51 -14.77
CA GLY A 259 -11.08 24.46 -13.67
C GLY A 259 -12.25 25.44 -13.61
N MET A 260 -13.12 25.51 -14.64
CA MET A 260 -14.30 26.37 -14.60
C MET A 260 -15.24 25.97 -13.47
N ARG A 261 -15.82 26.97 -12.80
CA ARG A 261 -16.84 26.75 -11.77
C ARG A 261 -18.14 26.29 -12.39
N ALA A 262 -18.82 25.41 -11.68
CA ALA A 262 -20.12 24.90 -12.05
C ALA A 262 -21.03 24.85 -10.81
N GLN A 263 -22.34 24.97 -11.05
CA GLN A 263 -23.36 24.70 -10.04
C GLN A 263 -24.13 23.47 -10.46
N ILE A 264 -24.28 22.53 -9.55
CA ILE A 264 -25.03 21.29 -9.75
C ILE A 264 -26.34 21.39 -8.99
N TYR A 265 -27.44 21.05 -9.66
CA TYR A 265 -28.79 21.03 -9.12
C TYR A 265 -29.35 19.63 -9.24
N SER A 266 -30.16 19.22 -8.27
CA SER A 266 -30.88 17.95 -8.30
C SER A 266 -32.36 18.20 -8.06
N ASP A 267 -33.20 17.48 -8.79
CA ASP A 267 -34.65 17.53 -8.59
C ASP A 267 -35.07 17.02 -7.20
N SER A 268 -34.22 16.21 -6.56
CA SER A 268 -34.44 15.73 -5.19
C SER A 268 -34.27 16.84 -4.14
N TYR A 269 -33.53 17.90 -4.47
CA TYR A 269 -33.28 19.05 -3.59
C TYR A 269 -33.40 20.37 -4.38
N PRO A 270 -34.62 20.79 -4.77
CA PRO A 270 -34.83 21.93 -5.68
C PRO A 270 -34.24 23.25 -5.17
N ASP A 271 -34.21 23.44 -3.85
CA ASP A 271 -33.74 24.68 -3.21
C ASP A 271 -32.24 24.68 -2.90
N LYS A 272 -31.51 23.62 -3.27
CA LYS A 272 -30.07 23.48 -3.00
C LYS A 272 -29.27 23.45 -4.30
N SER A 273 -28.15 24.18 -4.29
CA SER A 273 -27.11 24.04 -5.30
C SER A 273 -25.82 23.51 -4.68
N TYR A 274 -25.14 22.64 -5.41
CA TYR A 274 -23.84 22.10 -5.03
C TYR A 274 -22.77 22.77 -5.88
N SER A 275 -21.83 23.43 -5.22
CA SER A 275 -20.69 24.02 -5.92
C SER A 275 -19.75 22.93 -6.44
N GLY A 276 -19.38 23.05 -7.70
CA GLY A 276 -18.50 22.12 -8.38
C GLY A 276 -17.54 22.80 -9.35
N TRP A 277 -16.72 21.99 -10.00
CA TRP A 277 -15.77 22.45 -11.00
C TRP A 277 -15.58 21.44 -12.12
N VAL A 278 -15.33 21.92 -13.33
CA VAL A 278 -14.98 21.09 -14.49
C VAL A 278 -13.60 20.48 -14.24
N GLY A 279 -13.52 19.19 -13.96
CA GLY A 279 -12.25 18.52 -13.67
C GLY A 279 -11.71 17.70 -14.83
N TYR A 280 -12.57 17.24 -15.74
CA TYR A 280 -12.14 16.48 -16.91
C TYR A 280 -13.08 16.73 -18.08
N ILE A 281 -12.50 16.86 -19.26
CA ILE A 281 -13.21 16.92 -20.54
C ILE A 281 -12.58 15.82 -21.39
N SER A 282 -13.41 14.91 -21.89
CA SER A 282 -12.97 13.80 -22.73
C SER A 282 -12.31 14.33 -24.01
N PRO A 283 -11.13 13.82 -24.42
CA PRO A 283 -10.55 14.13 -25.72
C PRO A 283 -11.23 13.37 -26.86
N THR A 284 -12.04 12.35 -26.54
CA THR A 284 -12.76 11.53 -27.52
C THR A 284 -14.25 11.85 -27.50
N ALA A 285 -14.81 12.06 -28.68
CA ALA A 285 -16.25 12.20 -28.85
C ALA A 285 -16.95 10.84 -28.72
N GLU A 286 -18.13 10.86 -28.12
CA GLU A 286 -19.04 9.72 -28.00
C GLU A 286 -20.36 10.05 -28.71
N PHE A 287 -21.05 9.04 -29.22
CA PHE A 287 -22.43 9.22 -29.67
C PHE A 287 -23.34 9.39 -28.47
N THR A 288 -24.34 10.27 -28.57
CA THR A 288 -25.35 10.42 -27.51
C THR A 288 -25.92 9.04 -27.14
N PRO A 289 -25.97 8.64 -25.85
CA PRO A 289 -26.30 7.27 -25.42
C PRO A 289 -27.71 6.72 -25.77
N LYS A 290 -28.49 7.38 -26.64
CA LYS A 290 -29.82 6.92 -27.04
C LYS A 290 -29.73 5.91 -28.19
N ALA A 291 -30.58 4.88 -28.15
CA ALA A 291 -30.81 4.00 -29.28
C ALA A 291 -31.37 4.82 -30.46
N VAL A 292 -30.73 4.67 -31.62
CA VAL A 292 -31.00 5.49 -32.80
C VAL A 292 -32.17 4.88 -33.59
N GLU A 293 -33.32 5.57 -33.66
CA GLU A 293 -34.49 5.08 -34.43
C GLU A 293 -34.67 5.80 -35.79
N THR A 294 -33.99 6.93 -36.03
CA THR A 294 -34.05 7.67 -37.31
C THR A 294 -32.68 8.16 -37.75
N VAL A 295 -32.51 8.48 -39.05
CA VAL A 295 -31.22 8.91 -39.64
C VAL A 295 -30.74 10.25 -39.05
N GLU A 296 -31.65 11.11 -38.61
CA GLU A 296 -31.38 12.42 -38.01
C GLU A 296 -30.87 12.34 -36.57
N LEU A 297 -31.25 11.29 -35.82
CA LEU A 297 -30.79 11.03 -34.45
C LEU A 297 -29.36 10.44 -34.39
N ARG A 298 -28.70 10.24 -35.53
CA ARG A 298 -27.52 9.37 -35.68
C ARG A 298 -26.16 10.05 -35.40
N THR A 299 -26.07 11.37 -35.23
CA THR A 299 -24.76 12.06 -35.33
C THR A 299 -24.53 13.29 -34.45
N SER A 300 -25.20 13.44 -33.31
CA SER A 300 -24.72 14.43 -32.33
C SER A 300 -23.52 13.87 -31.57
N LEU A 301 -22.32 14.28 -31.99
CA LEU A 301 -21.10 14.02 -31.23
C LEU A 301 -21.14 14.83 -29.94
N VAL A 302 -20.97 14.16 -28.82
CA VAL A 302 -20.88 14.77 -27.51
C VAL A 302 -19.58 14.38 -26.83
N TYR A 303 -19.06 15.27 -26.01
CA TYR A 303 -17.86 15.02 -25.21
C TYR A 303 -18.29 14.86 -23.76
N GLN A 304 -17.85 13.76 -23.12
CA GLN A 304 -18.10 13.56 -21.70
C GLN A 304 -17.31 14.61 -20.90
N VAL A 305 -18.00 15.29 -19.98
CA VAL A 305 -17.40 16.20 -19.01
C VAL A 305 -17.67 15.65 -17.61
N ARG A 306 -16.63 15.60 -16.77
CA ARG A 306 -16.76 15.28 -15.35
C ARG A 306 -16.66 16.57 -14.55
N VAL A 307 -17.76 16.90 -13.88
CA VAL A 307 -17.85 18.06 -12.99
C VAL A 307 -17.83 17.55 -11.56
N PHE A 308 -16.74 17.81 -10.83
CA PHE A 308 -16.60 17.35 -9.45
C PHE A 308 -17.42 18.22 -8.51
N ALA A 309 -17.97 17.60 -7.47
CA ALA A 309 -18.68 18.29 -6.40
C ALA A 309 -18.33 17.68 -5.05
N CYS A 310 -18.26 18.56 -4.04
CA CYS A 310 -18.15 18.14 -2.66
C CYS A 310 -19.51 17.66 -2.16
N ASN A 311 -19.50 16.52 -1.47
CA ASN A 311 -20.73 15.84 -1.04
C ASN A 311 -20.61 15.45 0.43
N ALA A 312 -20.29 16.43 1.28
CA ALA A 312 -20.02 16.21 2.70
C ALA A 312 -21.24 15.64 3.45
N GLN A 313 -22.45 15.96 3.00
CA GLN A 313 -23.72 15.50 3.58
C GLN A 313 -24.22 14.17 2.97
N ASN A 314 -23.47 13.58 2.01
CA ASN A 314 -23.88 12.36 1.29
C ASN A 314 -25.27 12.46 0.63
N GLU A 315 -25.65 13.66 0.18
CA GLU A 315 -26.93 13.94 -0.45
C GLU A 315 -26.94 13.54 -1.93
N LEU A 316 -25.80 13.69 -2.63
CA LEU A 316 -25.62 13.25 -4.01
C LEU A 316 -25.30 11.75 -4.06
N ARG A 317 -26.08 10.98 -4.81
CA ARG A 317 -26.00 9.51 -4.89
C ARG A 317 -25.70 9.04 -6.31
N LEU A 318 -25.08 7.87 -6.43
CA LEU A 318 -24.80 7.22 -7.72
C LEU A 318 -26.08 7.10 -8.56
N GLY A 319 -26.02 7.55 -9.82
CA GLY A 319 -27.12 7.52 -10.77
C GLY A 319 -28.13 8.66 -10.65
N MET A 320 -28.00 9.54 -9.65
CA MET A 320 -28.94 10.65 -9.44
C MET A 320 -28.93 11.62 -10.63
N PRO A 321 -30.09 11.89 -11.27
CA PRO A 321 -30.20 12.90 -12.30
C PRO A 321 -29.89 14.29 -11.75
N ILE A 322 -29.11 15.05 -12.51
CA ILE A 322 -28.65 16.38 -12.16
C ILE A 322 -28.65 17.30 -13.37
N THR A 323 -28.76 18.60 -13.07
CA THR A 323 -28.55 19.68 -14.02
C THR A 323 -27.31 20.45 -13.60
N VAL A 324 -26.38 20.65 -14.52
CA VAL A 324 -25.15 21.42 -14.30
C VAL A 324 -25.24 22.73 -15.05
N SER A 325 -25.06 23.84 -14.35
CA SER A 325 -24.94 25.17 -14.95
C SER A 325 -23.50 25.66 -14.84
N ILE A 326 -22.89 26.01 -15.97
CA ILE A 326 -21.55 26.58 -16.07
C ILE A 326 -21.68 28.03 -16.51
N ASP A 327 -21.09 28.95 -15.76
CA ASP A 327 -21.03 30.37 -16.12
C ASP A 327 -19.91 30.60 -17.14
N LEU A 328 -20.27 31.01 -18.35
CA LEU A 328 -19.36 31.27 -19.47
C LEU A 328 -18.73 32.66 -19.43
N THR A 329 -19.24 33.55 -18.57
CA THR A 329 -18.77 34.94 -18.44
C THR A 329 -17.77 35.14 -17.30
N ALA A 330 -17.53 34.10 -16.50
CA ALA A 330 -16.55 34.10 -15.44
C ALA A 330 -15.11 34.09 -16.01
N THR A 331 -14.64 35.25 -16.46
CA THR A 331 -13.23 35.51 -16.74
C THR A 331 -12.45 35.62 -15.42
N GLU A 332 -11.34 34.88 -15.34
CA GLU A 332 -10.23 34.97 -14.37
C GLU A 332 -10.20 34.09 -13.09
N ASP A 333 -9.17 33.23 -13.11
CA ASP A 333 -8.14 33.04 -12.09
C ASP A 333 -8.53 32.75 -10.64
N ILE A 334 -8.77 31.48 -10.33
CA ILE A 334 -8.35 30.92 -9.04
C ILE A 334 -7.81 29.49 -9.23
N LYS A 335 -6.52 29.38 -9.57
CA LYS A 335 -5.79 28.10 -9.64
C LYS A 335 -5.64 27.36 -8.29
N THR A 336 -6.21 27.85 -7.18
CA THR A 336 -5.78 27.43 -5.84
C THR A 336 -6.86 27.13 -4.79
N LYS A 337 -8.17 27.25 -5.07
CA LYS A 337 -9.19 27.12 -3.99
C LYS A 337 -10.36 26.15 -4.21
N ALA A 338 -10.58 25.64 -5.42
CA ALA A 338 -11.74 24.80 -5.73
C ALA A 338 -11.41 23.33 -6.01
N THR A 339 -10.13 22.93 -5.91
CA THR A 339 -9.67 21.63 -6.43
C THR A 339 -9.72 20.49 -5.41
N SER A 340 -10.18 20.74 -4.18
CA SER A 340 -10.19 19.73 -3.12
C SER A 340 -11.36 19.92 -2.16
N CYS A 341 -12.09 18.84 -1.90
CA CYS A 341 -13.17 18.80 -0.91
C CYS A 341 -12.67 18.59 0.53
N THR A 342 -11.39 18.90 0.79
CA THR A 342 -10.80 18.92 2.12
C THR A 342 -11.31 20.14 2.88
N GLY A 343 -12.47 19.98 3.52
CA GLY A 343 -12.91 20.82 4.61
C GLY A 343 -12.25 20.36 5.90
N SER A 344 -11.53 21.26 6.55
CA SER A 344 -11.16 21.17 7.96
C SER A 344 -12.40 20.91 8.82
N LEU A 345 -12.39 19.81 9.57
CA LEU A 345 -13.04 19.70 10.87
C LEU A 345 -11.96 19.45 11.91
#